data_AF-A0A6A7AZQ6-F1
#
_entry.id   AF-A0A6A7AZQ6-F1
#
_cell.length_a   1.000
_cell.length_b   1.000
_cell.length_c   1.000
_cell.angle_alpha   90.00
_cell.angle_beta   90.00
_cell.angle_gamma   90.00
#
_symmetry.space_group_name_H-M   'P 1'
#
loop_
_entity.id
_entity.type
_entity.pdbx_description
1 polymer ?
#
loop_
_entity_poly.entity_id
_entity_poly.type
_entity_poly.pdbx_seq_one_letter_code
_entity_poly.pdbx_strand_id
1 'polypeptide(L)'
;IVLLSVVGLTLAQDTIPTITVPFIGFGNDILYASIVAVAAQATTIEIACDPLSDCGLFPKETVIYGPSTYNIDMSDPNTDFTATADCSFGSPYIVCKETAGGSEANFPGSSTSSYDADHLTSLPVSVTAGAEKLLGGQLSAATGIESSQAAVSTS
;
A
#
# COMPACT_ATOMS: atom_id res chain seq x y z
N ILE A 1 -47.51 -15.64 -29.34
CA ILE A 1 -46.79 -14.92 -28.26
C ILE A 1 -45.39 -15.49 -28.22
N VAL A 2 -44.40 -14.78 -28.75
CA VAL A 2 -42.99 -15.17 -28.68
C VAL A 2 -42.31 -14.10 -27.84
N LEU A 3 -41.95 -14.45 -26.60
CA LEU A 3 -41.23 -13.58 -25.68
C LEU A 3 -39.75 -13.55 -26.11
N LEU A 4 -39.29 -12.41 -26.64
CA LEU A 4 -37.87 -12.13 -26.83
C LEU A 4 -37.26 -11.73 -25.48
N SER A 5 -36.44 -12.59 -24.90
CA SER A 5 -35.59 -12.25 -23.76
C SER A 5 -34.38 -11.44 -24.25
N VAL A 6 -34.41 -10.13 -24.00
CA VAL A 6 -33.24 -9.25 -24.17
C VAL A 6 -32.26 -9.57 -23.06
N VAL A 7 -31.16 -10.23 -23.40
CA VAL A 7 -30.00 -10.35 -22.52
C VAL A 7 -29.34 -8.97 -22.45
N GLY A 8 -29.49 -8.29 -21.32
CA GLY A 8 -28.82 -7.03 -21.06
C GLY A 8 -27.31 -7.27 -20.91
N LEU A 9 -26.51 -6.75 -21.83
CA LEU A 9 -25.06 -6.61 -21.64
C LEU A 9 -24.83 -5.55 -20.56
N THR A 10 -24.48 -5.96 -19.36
CA THR A 10 -23.92 -5.06 -18.35
C THR A 10 -22.50 -4.70 -18.79
N LEU A 11 -22.29 -3.47 -19.24
CA LEU A 11 -20.96 -2.89 -19.39
C LEU A 11 -20.36 -2.78 -17.98
N ALA A 12 -19.42 -3.69 -17.64
CA ALA A 12 -18.55 -3.46 -16.50
C ALA A 12 -17.77 -2.17 -16.79
N GLN A 13 -17.95 -1.13 -15.97
CA GLN A 13 -17.21 0.11 -16.13
C GLN A 13 -15.73 -0.20 -15.87
N ASP A 14 -14.86 0.05 -16.85
CA ASP A 14 -13.39 0.03 -16.72
C ASP A 14 -12.93 1.19 -15.81
N THR A 15 -13.33 1.15 -14.55
CA THR A 15 -12.88 2.10 -13.54
C THR A 15 -11.63 1.52 -12.90
N ILE A 16 -10.48 2.16 -13.12
CA ILE A 16 -9.24 1.80 -12.44
C ILE A 16 -9.46 2.00 -10.93
N PRO A 17 -9.34 0.95 -10.11
CA PRO A 17 -9.57 1.07 -8.68
C PRO A 17 -8.51 1.98 -8.05
N THR A 18 -8.92 2.84 -7.13
CA THR A 18 -8.01 3.68 -6.35
C THR A 18 -7.92 3.16 -4.92
N ILE A 19 -6.72 3.10 -4.36
CA ILE A 19 -6.50 2.82 -2.94
C ILE A 19 -5.77 4.00 -2.28
N THR A 20 -5.90 4.10 -0.97
CA THR A 20 -5.21 5.10 -0.16
C THR A 20 -4.04 4.46 0.57
N VAL A 21 -2.86 5.04 0.42
CA VAL A 21 -1.61 4.60 1.06
C VAL A 21 -1.19 5.66 2.09
N PRO A 22 -0.88 5.28 3.35
CA PRO A 22 -0.33 6.23 4.31
C PRO A 22 1.07 6.67 3.87
N PHE A 23 1.33 7.98 3.85
CA PHE A 23 2.60 8.51 3.35
C PHE A 23 3.03 9.77 4.12
N ILE A 24 4.35 9.95 4.24
CA ILE A 24 4.98 11.13 4.84
C ILE A 24 5.89 11.75 3.80
N GLY A 25 5.54 12.95 3.35
CA GLY A 25 6.24 13.61 2.26
C GLY A 25 5.28 14.30 1.31
N PHE A 26 5.84 15.00 0.32
CA PHE A 26 5.08 15.72 -0.70
C PHE A 26 4.94 14.89 -1.96
N GLY A 27 3.71 14.83 -2.47
CA GLY A 27 3.39 14.35 -3.81
C GLY A 27 1.88 14.45 -4.02
N ASN A 28 1.48 15.37 -4.90
CA ASN A 28 0.11 15.44 -5.42
C ASN A 28 0.02 14.80 -6.82
N ASP A 29 1.02 13.97 -7.14
CA ASP A 29 1.13 13.29 -8.43
C ASP A 29 0.30 12.01 -8.43
N ILE A 30 -0.22 11.68 -9.60
CA ILE A 30 -0.97 10.44 -9.81
C ILE A 30 0.05 9.31 -9.90
N LEU A 31 0.11 8.47 -8.86
CA LEU A 31 0.92 7.26 -8.88
C LEU A 31 0.09 6.04 -9.26
N TYR A 32 0.76 5.10 -9.91
CA TYR A 32 0.18 3.79 -10.20
C TYR A 32 0.75 2.74 -9.25
N ALA A 33 -0.08 1.77 -8.89
CA ALA A 33 0.29 0.70 -7.98
C ALA A 33 -0.07 -0.68 -8.54
N SER A 34 0.80 -1.65 -8.27
CA SER A 34 0.52 -3.07 -8.40
C SER A 34 0.42 -3.68 -7.00
N ILE A 35 -0.68 -4.36 -6.69
CA ILE A 35 -0.82 -5.06 -5.40
C ILE A 35 -0.03 -6.37 -5.46
N VAL A 36 1.05 -6.44 -4.70
CA VAL A 36 1.90 -7.62 -4.61
C VAL A 36 1.28 -8.63 -3.64
N ALA A 37 0.92 -8.19 -2.44
CA ALA A 37 0.36 -9.03 -1.39
C ALA A 37 -0.55 -8.24 -0.45
N VAL A 38 -1.53 -8.93 0.13
CA VAL A 38 -2.41 -8.39 1.17
C VAL A 38 -2.47 -9.40 2.30
N ALA A 39 -2.19 -8.95 3.52
CA ALA A 39 -2.31 -9.71 4.76
C ALA A 39 -3.07 -8.88 5.79
N ALA A 40 -3.51 -9.51 6.89
CA ALA A 40 -4.33 -8.85 7.91
C ALA A 40 -3.68 -7.58 8.51
N GLN A 41 -2.35 -7.55 8.60
CA GLN A 41 -1.59 -6.47 9.25
C GLN A 41 -0.70 -5.67 8.29
N ALA A 42 -0.63 -6.04 7.01
CA ALA A 42 0.26 -5.39 6.05
C ALA A 42 -0.24 -5.59 4.61
N THR A 43 -0.13 -4.53 3.81
CA THR A 43 -0.33 -4.56 2.37
C THR A 43 0.99 -4.19 1.70
N THR A 44 1.39 -4.99 0.72
CA THR A 44 2.60 -4.76 -0.09
C THR A 44 2.19 -4.36 -1.49
N ILE A 45 2.69 -3.22 -1.93
CA ILE A 45 2.47 -2.69 -3.28
C ILE A 45 3.82 -2.33 -3.92
N GLU A 46 3.88 -2.39 -5.24
CA GLU A 46 4.91 -1.73 -6.03
C GLU A 46 4.31 -0.47 -6.63
N ILE A 47 4.98 0.66 -6.49
CA ILE A 47 4.54 1.95 -7.04
C ILE A 47 5.40 2.37 -8.22
N ALA A 48 4.79 3.08 -9.16
CA ALA A 48 5.46 3.61 -10.33
C ALA A 48 4.82 4.92 -10.77
N CYS A 49 5.62 5.75 -11.46
CA CYS A 49 5.11 6.92 -12.17
C CYS A 49 4.21 6.52 -13.34
N ASP A 50 3.44 7.48 -13.85
CA ASP A 50 2.82 7.35 -15.17
C ASP A 50 3.89 7.05 -16.23
N PRO A 51 3.70 6.09 -17.14
CA PRO A 51 4.67 5.81 -18.19
C PRO A 51 4.93 7.01 -19.12
N LEU A 52 4.06 8.03 -19.11
CA LEU A 52 4.16 9.24 -19.90
C LEU A 52 4.74 10.44 -19.13
N SER A 53 4.99 10.34 -17.82
CA SER A 53 5.53 11.45 -17.03
C SER A 53 6.53 10.99 -15.96
N ASP A 54 7.65 11.70 -15.85
CA ASP A 54 8.58 11.54 -14.73
C ASP A 54 8.00 12.21 -13.47
N CYS A 55 7.89 11.43 -12.39
CA CYS A 55 7.39 11.88 -11.08
C CYS A 55 8.46 11.80 -9.98
N GLY A 56 9.71 11.50 -10.33
CA GLY A 56 10.83 11.46 -9.39
C GLY A 56 10.90 10.23 -8.49
N LEU A 57 10.07 9.19 -8.70
CA LEU A 57 10.19 7.91 -8.01
C LEU A 57 11.43 7.13 -8.46
N PHE A 58 11.93 6.26 -7.58
CA PHE A 58 12.98 5.32 -7.96
C PHE A 58 12.46 4.28 -8.97
N PRO A 59 13.32 3.72 -9.84
CA PRO A 59 12.91 2.75 -10.85
C PRO A 59 12.21 1.51 -10.26
N LYS A 60 12.59 1.13 -9.04
CA LYS A 60 11.87 0.13 -8.25
C LYS A 60 11.62 0.67 -6.85
N GLU A 61 10.34 0.85 -6.53
CA GLU A 61 9.89 1.27 -5.21
C GLU A 61 8.76 0.36 -4.71
N THR A 62 9.02 -0.33 -3.61
CA THR A 62 8.08 -1.22 -2.94
C THR A 62 7.64 -0.60 -1.63
N VAL A 63 6.34 -0.53 -1.40
CA VAL A 63 5.76 0.02 -0.17
C VAL A 63 5.03 -1.09 0.58
N ILE A 64 5.37 -1.26 1.85
CA ILE A 64 4.71 -2.17 2.77
C ILE A 64 4.08 -1.32 3.87
N TYR A 65 2.76 -1.26 3.92
CA TYR A 65 2.07 -0.45 4.93
C TYR A 65 1.07 -1.28 5.73
N GLY A 66 1.01 -0.96 7.02
CA GLY A 66 0.08 -1.55 8.00
C GLY A 66 -0.64 -0.45 8.80
N PRO A 67 -1.41 -0.83 9.83
CA PRO A 67 -2.19 0.14 10.62
C PRO A 67 -1.33 1.21 11.33
N SER A 68 -0.10 0.87 11.69
CA SER A 68 0.79 1.72 12.48
C SER A 68 2.21 1.80 11.93
N THR A 69 2.46 1.33 10.71
CA THR A 69 3.80 1.28 10.12
C THR A 69 3.75 1.49 8.62
N TYR A 70 4.80 2.05 8.05
CA TYR A 70 5.12 1.84 6.64
C TYR A 70 6.62 1.60 6.48
N ASN A 71 6.97 0.79 5.48
CA ASN A 71 8.31 0.61 5.00
C ASN A 71 8.32 0.87 3.48
N ILE A 72 9.35 1.57 3.01
CA ILE A 72 9.64 1.73 1.58
C ILE A 72 11.00 1.12 1.31
N ASP A 73 11.07 0.26 0.31
CA ASP A 73 12.30 -0.26 -0.28
C ASP A 73 12.48 0.34 -1.68
N MET A 74 13.59 1.06 -1.87
CA MET A 74 13.98 1.70 -3.12
C MET A 74 15.24 1.06 -3.67
N SER A 75 15.29 0.86 -4.98
CA SER A 75 16.50 0.41 -5.67
C SER A 75 16.48 0.82 -7.14
N ASP A 76 17.66 0.85 -7.75
CA ASP A 76 17.79 0.94 -9.20
C ASP A 76 18.39 -0.39 -9.71
N PRO A 77 17.70 -1.13 -10.60
CA PRO A 77 18.19 -2.41 -11.09
C PRO A 77 19.46 -2.31 -11.94
N ASN A 78 19.85 -1.10 -12.36
CA ASN A 78 21.03 -0.86 -13.20
C ASN A 78 22.24 -0.35 -12.40
N THR A 79 22.09 -0.11 -11.10
CA THR A 79 23.16 0.39 -10.23
C THR A 79 23.20 -0.38 -8.91
N ASP A 80 24.16 -0.04 -8.05
CA ASP A 80 24.27 -0.62 -6.71
C ASP A 80 23.43 0.15 -5.66
N PHE A 81 22.68 1.18 -6.07
CA PHE A 81 21.90 2.01 -5.14
C PHE A 81 20.77 1.22 -4.50
N THR A 82 20.69 1.30 -3.18
CA THR A 82 19.55 0.85 -2.38
C THR A 82 19.23 1.88 -1.31
N ALA A 83 17.94 2.04 -0.99
CA ALA A 83 17.51 2.81 0.15
C ALA A 83 16.27 2.22 0.80
N THR A 84 16.12 2.45 2.11
CA THR A 84 14.93 2.09 2.86
C THR A 84 14.42 3.27 3.67
N ALA A 85 13.11 3.32 3.89
CA ALA A 85 12.49 4.21 4.86
C ALA A 85 11.55 3.39 5.76
N ASP A 86 11.94 3.18 7.01
CA ASP A 86 11.21 2.40 8.00
C ASP A 86 10.53 3.31 9.01
N CYS A 87 9.20 3.40 8.98
CA CYS A 87 8.45 4.33 9.79
C CYS A 87 7.41 3.67 10.69
N SER A 88 7.32 4.17 11.92
CA SER A 88 6.33 3.78 12.92
C SER A 88 5.44 4.95 13.29
N PHE A 89 4.14 4.80 13.09
CA PHE A 89 3.11 5.78 13.44
C PHE A 89 2.83 5.72 14.93
N GLY A 90 3.20 6.77 15.64
CA GLY A 90 2.85 7.00 17.05
C GLY A 90 2.12 8.32 17.24
N SER A 91 1.65 8.55 18.46
CA SER A 91 1.19 9.86 18.90
C SER A 91 2.06 10.31 20.08
N PRO A 92 2.62 11.54 20.07
CA PRO A 92 2.34 12.62 19.11
C PRO A 92 3.23 12.61 17.85
N TYR A 93 4.18 11.68 17.73
CA TYR A 93 5.17 11.67 16.65
C TYR A 93 5.20 10.39 15.84
N ILE A 94 5.57 10.52 14.57
CA ILE A 94 5.98 9.44 13.69
C ILE A 94 7.50 9.43 13.65
N VAL A 95 8.09 8.24 13.79
CA VAL A 95 9.55 8.07 13.74
C VAL A 95 9.90 7.26 12.51
N CYS A 96 10.78 7.81 11.67
CA CYS A 96 11.27 7.20 10.44
C CYS A 96 12.77 7.02 10.51
N LYS A 97 13.24 5.82 10.20
CA LYS A 97 14.64 5.53 9.98
C LYS A 97 14.88 5.36 8.48
N GLU A 98 15.72 6.19 7.93
CA GLU A 98 16.11 6.12 6.53
C GLU A 98 17.51 5.51 6.44
N THR A 99 17.72 4.65 5.45
CA THR A 99 19.03 4.08 5.14
C THR A 99 19.28 4.21 3.65
N ALA A 100 20.47 4.62 3.26
CA ALA A 100 20.91 4.61 1.87
C ALA A 100 22.26 3.89 1.78
N GLY A 101 22.44 3.08 0.73
CA GLY A 101 23.62 2.27 0.50
C GLY A 101 23.91 2.09 -0.98
N GLY A 102 25.04 1.45 -1.25
CA GLY A 102 25.57 1.26 -2.61
C GLY A 102 26.61 2.30 -3.00
N SER A 103 27.41 1.98 -4.01
CA SER A 103 28.43 2.92 -4.54
C SER A 103 27.85 4.21 -5.10
N GLU A 104 26.60 4.17 -5.57
CA GLU A 104 25.90 5.30 -6.18
C GLU A 104 25.10 6.14 -5.18
N ALA A 105 25.11 5.80 -3.88
CA ALA A 105 24.46 6.62 -2.87
C ALA A 105 25.24 7.93 -2.66
N ASN A 106 24.58 9.07 -2.87
CA ASN A 106 25.18 10.38 -2.63
C ASN A 106 25.51 10.61 -1.14
N PHE A 107 24.73 9.99 -0.25
CA PHE A 107 24.88 10.10 1.20
C PHE A 107 24.64 8.73 1.85
N PRO A 108 25.60 7.80 1.75
CA PRO A 108 25.43 6.47 2.32
C PRO A 108 25.42 6.55 3.85
N GLY A 109 24.62 5.70 4.48
CA GLY A 109 24.46 5.67 5.93
C GLY A 109 23.01 5.56 6.34
N SER A 110 22.72 5.95 7.59
CA SER A 110 21.36 5.95 8.11
C SER A 110 21.11 7.15 9.00
N SER A 111 19.89 7.69 8.91
CA SER A 111 19.38 8.78 9.73
C SER A 111 18.06 8.38 10.38
N THR A 112 17.69 9.08 11.45
CA THR A 112 16.38 8.93 12.07
C THR A 112 15.77 10.32 12.25
N SER A 113 14.55 10.46 11.76
CA SER A 113 13.78 11.69 11.75
C SER A 113 12.45 11.47 12.46
N SER A 114 12.00 12.48 13.19
CA SER A 114 10.68 12.49 13.82
C SER A 114 9.82 13.56 13.16
N TYR A 115 8.59 13.20 12.84
CA TYR A 115 7.58 14.08 12.27
C TYR A 115 6.39 14.16 13.23
N ASP A 116 5.69 15.28 13.25
CA ASP A 116 4.41 15.35 13.96
C ASP A 116 3.39 14.43 13.30
N ALA A 117 2.48 13.85 14.10
CA ALA A 117 1.51 12.87 13.59
C ALA A 117 0.55 13.44 12.52
N ASP A 118 0.35 14.77 12.48
CA ASP A 118 -0.45 15.45 11.46
C ASP A 118 0.25 15.55 10.09
N HIS A 119 1.55 15.24 10.02
CA HIS A 119 2.25 15.07 8.75
C HIS A 119 1.94 13.74 8.05
N LEU A 120 1.24 12.80 8.71
CA LEU A 120 0.76 11.59 8.05
C LEU A 120 -0.37 11.95 7.10
N THR A 121 -0.09 11.82 5.81
CA THR A 121 -1.06 12.07 4.74
C THR A 121 -1.52 10.77 4.11
N SER A 122 -2.51 10.90 3.24
CA SER A 122 -3.12 9.81 2.48
C SER A 122 -2.85 10.04 1.00
N LEU A 123 -2.04 9.19 0.39
CA LEU A 123 -1.69 9.24 -1.02
C LEU A 123 -2.65 8.34 -1.82
N PRO A 124 -3.50 8.90 -2.68
CA PRO A 124 -4.31 8.09 -3.58
C PRO A 124 -3.44 7.51 -4.70
N VAL A 125 -3.49 6.20 -4.89
CA VAL A 125 -2.77 5.50 -5.98
C VAL A 125 -3.75 4.69 -6.83
N SER A 126 -3.52 4.71 -8.14
CA SER A 126 -4.34 4.02 -9.14
C SER A 126 -3.83 2.59 -9.32
N VAL A 127 -4.64 1.60 -8.96
CA VAL A 127 -4.25 0.19 -9.00
C VAL A 127 -4.40 -0.36 -10.41
N THR A 128 -3.29 -0.69 -11.04
CA THR A 128 -3.22 -1.22 -12.42
C THR A 128 -3.12 -2.74 -12.47
N ALA A 129 -2.73 -3.38 -11.36
CA ALA A 129 -2.61 -4.82 -11.25
C ALA A 129 -2.84 -5.30 -9.82
N GLY A 130 -3.31 -6.55 -9.67
CA GLY A 130 -3.46 -7.22 -8.38
C GLY A 130 -4.67 -6.77 -7.55
N ALA A 131 -5.58 -5.97 -8.10
CA ALA A 131 -6.76 -5.47 -7.39
C ALA A 131 -7.63 -6.60 -6.78
N GLU A 132 -7.68 -7.76 -7.43
CA GLU A 132 -8.40 -8.96 -6.95
C GLU A 132 -7.90 -9.47 -5.59
N LYS A 133 -6.65 -9.17 -5.22
CA LYS A 133 -6.06 -9.58 -3.93
C LYS A 133 -6.65 -8.81 -2.75
N LEU A 134 -7.17 -7.60 -2.98
CA LEU A 134 -7.83 -6.79 -1.95
C LEU A 134 -9.11 -7.48 -1.45
N LEU A 135 -9.85 -8.15 -2.34
CA LEU A 135 -11.07 -8.89 -2.01
C LEU A 135 -10.76 -10.16 -1.21
N GLY A 136 -9.65 -10.85 -1.53
CA GLY A 136 -9.19 -12.04 -0.81
C GLY A 136 -8.66 -11.75 0.60
N GLY A 137 -8.05 -10.58 0.81
CA GLY A 137 -7.55 -10.13 2.12
C GLY A 137 -8.66 -9.90 3.16
N GLN A 138 -9.82 -9.39 2.73
CA GLN A 138 -10.98 -9.17 3.61
C GLN A 138 -11.59 -10.47 4.15
N LEU A 139 -11.56 -11.55 3.38
CA LEU A 139 -12.06 -12.86 3.81
C LEU A 139 -11.20 -13.50 4.90
N SER A 140 -9.90 -13.19 4.94
CA SER A 140 -8.98 -13.74 5.94
C SER A 140 -9.06 -13.06 7.32
N ALA A 141 -9.72 -11.90 7.42
CA ALA A 141 -10.02 -11.24 8.69
C ALA A 141 -11.33 -11.75 9.35
N ALA A 142 -12.17 -12.48 8.61
CA ALA A 142 -13.50 -12.91 9.07
C ALA A 142 -13.53 -14.29 9.76
N THR A 143 -12.43 -15.04 9.80
CA THR A 143 -12.36 -16.39 10.42
C THR A 143 -11.95 -16.40 11.90
N GLY A 144 -11.88 -15.25 12.56
CA GLY A 144 -11.46 -15.12 13.97
C GLY A 144 -12.56 -14.98 15.02
N ILE A 145 -13.82 -15.31 14.72
CA ILE A 145 -14.90 -15.32 15.73
C ILE A 145 -15.35 -16.77 15.95
N GLU A 146 -14.55 -17.51 16.74
CA GLU A 146 -15.05 -18.74 17.36
C GLU A 146 -16.21 -18.39 18.28
N SER A 147 -17.38 -18.89 17.91
CA SER A 147 -18.62 -18.77 18.67
C SER A 147 -18.49 -19.53 19.99
N SER A 148 -18.18 -18.84 21.09
CA SER A 148 -18.46 -19.37 22.43
C SER A 148 -19.97 -19.28 22.69
N GLN A 149 -20.71 -20.34 22.29
CA GLN A 149 -22.09 -20.54 22.74
C GLN A 149 -22.10 -20.91 24.22
N ALA A 150 -22.87 -20.14 24.98
CA ALA A 150 -23.12 -20.31 26.41
C ALA A 150 -23.79 -21.65 26.74
N ALA A 151 -23.38 -22.26 27.86
CA ALA A 151 -24.21 -23.20 28.60
C ALA A 151 -24.63 -22.54 29.92
N VAL A 152 -25.86 -22.04 29.96
CA VAL A 152 -26.59 -21.72 31.19
C VAL A 152 -26.90 -23.05 31.88
N SER A 153 -26.50 -23.19 33.15
CA SER A 153 -26.93 -24.31 33.99
C SER A 153 -27.58 -23.76 35.26
N THR A 154 -28.91 -23.89 35.32
CA THR A 154 -29.74 -23.71 36.51
C THR A 154 -29.72 -24.97 37.35
N SER A 155 -29.37 -24.84 38.64
CA SER A 155 -29.88 -25.67 39.74
C SER A 155 -29.77 -24.90 41.05
#